data_AF-A0A3D0HSB4-F1
#
_entry.id   AF-A0A3D0HSB4-F1
#
_cell.length_a   1.000
_cell.length_b   1.000
_cell.length_c   1.000
_cell.angle_alpha   90.00
_cell.angle_beta   90.00
_cell.angle_gamma   90.00
#
_symmetry.space_group_name_H-M   'P 1'
#
loop_
_entity.id
_entity.type
_entity.pdbx_description
1 polymer ?
#
loop_
_entity_poly.entity_id
_entity_poly.type
_entity_poly.pdbx_seq_one_letter_code
_entity_poly.pdbx_strand_id
1 'polypeptide(L)' 'MKKNILKLIVIGALVAAPALIFAQPNPGENSGGTPVGGAPIGGGSAPLGGGIAILLAMGAGYGAKRVYKARKKLAE' A
#
# COMPACT_ATOMS: atom_id res chain seq x y z
N MET A 1 31.59 19.71 4.21
CA MET A 1 30.58 20.18 5.20
C MET A 1 29.20 20.38 4.58
N LYS A 2 29.05 21.18 3.51
CA LYS A 2 27.75 21.41 2.83
C LYS A 2 27.01 20.12 2.40
N LYS A 3 27.75 19.12 1.90
CA LYS A 3 27.19 17.79 1.52
C LYS A 3 26.64 16.99 2.71
N ASN A 4 27.22 17.13 3.91
CA ASN A 4 26.76 16.39 5.09
C ASN A 4 25.55 17.09 5.72
N ILE A 5 25.51 18.42 5.67
CA ILE A 5 24.35 19.23 6.06
C ILE A 5 23.14 18.87 5.17
N LEU A 6 23.34 18.78 3.86
CA LEU A 6 22.27 18.39 2.93
C LEU A 6 21.70 17.00 3.26
N LYS A 7 22.55 16.02 3.57
CA LYS A 7 22.11 14.67 3.97
C LYS A 7 21.28 14.69 5.26
N LEU A 8 21.70 15.47 6.25
CA LEU A 8 20.96 15.60 7.52
C LEU A 8 19.58 16.23 7.31
N ILE A 9 19.48 17.24 6.45
CA ILE A 9 18.19 17.86 6.09
C ILE A 9 17.27 16.84 5.41
N VAL A 10 17.77 16.08 4.45
CA VAL A 10 16.97 15.08 3.73
C VAL A 10 16.48 13.98 4.66
N ILE A 11 17.35 13.45 5.52
CA ILE A 11 16.97 12.43 6.51
C ILE A 11 15.96 13.01 7.51
N GLY A 12 16.20 14.22 8.01
CA GLY A 12 15.27 14.91 8.91
C GLY A 12 13.89 15.11 8.29
N ALA A 13 13.85 15.52 7.02
CA ALA A 13 12.61 15.66 6.27
C ALA A 13 11.88 14.32 6.09
N LEU A 14 12.60 13.23 5.80
CA LEU A 14 12.01 11.90 5.66
C LEU A 14 11.42 11.37 6.97
N VAL A 15 12.09 11.63 8.09
CA VAL A 15 11.64 11.23 9.44
C VAL A 15 10.46 12.08 9.91
N ALA A 16 10.42 13.37 9.56
CA ALA A 16 9.34 14.27 9.95
C ALA A 16 8.10 14.14 9.06
N ALA A 17 8.24 13.69 7.80
CA ALA A 17 7.13 13.62 6.85
C ALA A 17 5.90 12.83 7.37
N PRO A 18 6.04 11.65 8.02
CA PRO A 18 4.90 10.92 8.57
C PRO A 18 4.08 11.68 9.61
N ALA A 19 4.69 12.61 10.36
CA ALA A 19 4.00 13.40 11.38
C ALA A 19 3.06 14.47 10.78
N LEU A 20 3.20 14.75 9.48
CA LEU A 20 2.41 15.75 8.76
C LEU A 20 1.29 15.12 7.89
N ILE A 21 1.25 13.79 7.78
CA ILE A 21 0.25 13.07 7.01
C ILE A 21 -0.69 12.30 7.94
N PHE A 22 -1.81 12.94 8.30
CA PHE A 22 -2.88 12.29 9.04
C PHE A 22 -3.68 11.40 8.07
N ALA A 23 -3.51 10.08 8.18
CA ALA A 23 -4.26 9.12 7.37
C ALA A 23 -5.70 8.91 7.87
N GLN A 24 -6.01 9.37 9.09
CA GLN A 24 -7.29 9.18 9.74
C GLN A 24 -8.04 10.51 9.78
N PRO A 25 -9.35 10.52 9.43
CA PRO A 25 -10.18 11.71 9.64
C PRO A 25 -10.36 11.97 11.14
N ASN A 26 -10.80 13.19 11.50
CA ASN A 26 -11.08 13.49 12.90
C ASN A 26 -12.16 12.54 13.44
N PRO A 27 -12.19 12.26 14.75
CA PRO A 27 -13.26 11.49 15.36
C PRO A 27 -14.63 12.08 15.00
N GLY A 28 -15.48 11.28 14.33
CA GLY A 28 -16.79 11.75 13.87
C GLY A 28 -16.80 12.37 12.47
N GLU A 29 -15.69 12.34 11.72
CA GLU A 29 -15.60 12.71 10.30
C GLU A 29 -15.26 11.51 9.41
N ASN A 30 -15.73 11.52 8.15
CA ASN A 30 -15.30 10.55 7.14
C ASN A 30 -14.01 11.03 6.43
N SER A 31 -13.44 10.20 5.56
CA SER A 31 -12.20 10.52 4.82
C SER A 31 -12.30 11.77 3.93
N GLY A 32 -13.49 12.30 3.68
CA GLY A 32 -13.73 13.56 2.98
C GLY A 32 -13.91 14.77 3.90
N GLY A 33 -13.75 14.62 5.22
CA GLY A 33 -13.91 15.70 6.20
C GLY A 33 -15.35 16.12 6.46
N THR A 34 -16.35 15.28 6.12
CA THR A 34 -17.76 15.57 6.42
C THR A 34 -18.26 14.74 7.61
N PRO A 35 -19.26 15.23 8.37
CA PRO A 35 -19.76 14.54 9.56
C PRO A 35 -20.18 13.10 9.30
N VAL A 36 -19.85 12.20 10.23
CA VAL A 36 -20.22 10.78 10.18
C VAL A 36 -21.64 10.63 10.72
N GLY A 37 -22.58 10.39 9.80
CA GLY A 37 -23.96 9.97 10.07
C GLY A 37 -24.51 8.98 9.02
N GLY A 38 -23.65 8.53 8.10
CA GLY A 38 -23.92 7.42 7.17
C GLY A 38 -23.22 6.14 7.64
N ALA A 39 -23.49 5.02 6.95
CA ALA A 39 -22.99 3.68 7.31
C ALA A 39 -21.52 3.69 7.77
N PRO A 40 -21.16 2.89 8.80
CA PRO A 40 -19.86 2.96 9.47
C PRO A 40 -18.72 2.90 8.46
N ILE A 41 -17.65 3.66 8.71
CA ILE A 41 -16.37 3.46 8.04
C ILE A 41 -15.96 2.01 8.34
N GLY A 42 -16.15 1.10 7.37
CA GLY A 42 -16.08 -0.35 7.58
C GLY A 42 -17.26 -1.17 7.04
N GLY A 43 -18.35 -0.55 6.57
CA GLY A 43 -19.51 -1.22 5.95
C GLY A 43 -19.28 -1.76 4.52
N GLY A 44 -18.05 -2.20 4.18
CA GLY A 44 -17.71 -2.71 2.85
C GLY A 44 -16.95 -1.74 1.93
N SER A 45 -16.51 -0.58 2.44
CA SER A 45 -15.73 0.41 1.68
C SER A 45 -14.22 0.11 1.61
N ALA A 46 -13.72 -0.87 2.38
CA ALA A 46 -12.35 -1.35 2.22
C ALA A 46 -12.25 -2.11 0.89
N PRO A 47 -11.26 -1.82 0.01
CA PRO A 47 -11.13 -2.46 -1.30
C PRO A 47 -10.58 -3.90 -1.19
N LEU A 48 -11.21 -4.73 -0.35
CA LEU A 48 -10.92 -6.15 -0.19
C LEU A 48 -11.01 -6.89 -1.53
N GLY A 49 -12.02 -6.60 -2.35
CA GLY A 49 -12.16 -7.19 -3.68
C GLY A 49 -10.96 -6.90 -4.58
N GLY A 50 -10.51 -5.64 -4.64
CA GLY A 50 -9.34 -5.24 -5.42
C GLY A 50 -8.04 -5.86 -4.88
N GLY A 51 -7.85 -5.84 -3.56
CA GLY A 51 -6.67 -6.45 -2.92
C GLY A 51 -6.58 -7.96 -3.14
N ILE A 52 -7.68 -8.69 -2.98
CA ILE A 52 -7.74 -10.14 -3.22
C ILE A 52 -7.45 -10.45 -4.69
N ALA A 53 -8.02 -9.69 -5.63
CA ALA A 53 -7.77 -9.88 -7.06
C ALA A 53 -6.28 -9.73 -7.41
N ILE A 54 -5.60 -8.72 -6.85
CA ILE A 54 -4.16 -8.50 -7.05
C ILE A 54 -3.35 -9.68 -6.48
N LEU A 55 -3.66 -10.11 -5.25
CA LEU A 55 -2.95 -11.22 -4.61
C LEU A 55 -3.10 -12.52 -5.39
N LEU A 56 -4.31 -12.82 -5.87
CA LEU A 56 -4.58 -13.99 -6.71
C LEU A 56 -3.84 -13.91 -8.04
N ALA A 57 -3.83 -12.75 -8.71
CA ALA A 57 -3.11 -12.55 -9.97
C ALA A 57 -1.59 -12.77 -9.79
N MET A 58 -1.01 -12.24 -8.71
CA MET A 58 0.41 -12.44 -8.41
C MET A 58 0.75 -13.90 -8.11
N GLY A 59 -0.09 -14.58 -7.31
CA GLY A 59 0.08 -16.00 -7.00
C GLY A 59 0.00 -16.87 -8.26
N ALA A 60 -1.01 -16.65 -9.10
CA ALA A 60 -1.20 -17.36 -10.36
C ALA A 60 -0.03 -17.12 -11.33
N GLY A 61 0.41 -15.87 -11.50
CA GLY A 61 1.55 -15.52 -12.35
C GLY A 61 2.85 -16.18 -11.90
N TYR A 62 3.14 -16.16 -10.60
CA TYR A 62 4.31 -16.84 -10.04
C TYR A 62 4.24 -18.36 -10.23
N GLY A 63 3.09 -18.97 -9.95
CA GLY A 63 2.85 -20.41 -10.12
C GLY A 63 3.03 -20.85 -11.58
N ALA A 64 2.40 -20.14 -12.52
CA ALA A 64 2.52 -20.42 -13.95
C ALA A 64 3.98 -20.35 -14.43
N LYS A 65 4.74 -19.33 -14.01
CA LYS A 65 6.16 -19.19 -14.35
C LYS A 65 6.99 -20.36 -13.83
N ARG A 66 6.72 -20.84 -12.61
CA ARG A 66 7.43 -21.97 -12.01
C ARG A 66 7.16 -23.27 -12.77
N VAL A 67 5.89 -23.56 -13.08
CA VAL A 67 5.50 -24.75 -13.85
C VAL A 67 6.09 -24.72 -15.26
N TYR A 68 6.02 -23.58 -15.94
CA TYR A 68 6.61 -23.41 -17.27
C TYR A 68 8.12 -23.73 -17.28
N LYS A 69 8.88 -23.17 -16.32
CA LYS A 69 10.31 -23.47 -16.19
C LYS A 69 10.59 -24.94 -15.88
N ALA A 70 9.79 -25.57 -15.02
CA ALA A 70 9.95 -26.98 -14.71
C ALA A 70 9.70 -27.87 -15.93
N ARG A 71 8.65 -27.57 -16.71
CA ARG A 71 8.36 -28.28 -17.96
C ARG A 71 9.46 -28.08 -19.00
N LYS A 72 9.97 -26.85 -19.16
CA LYS A 72 11.06 -26.56 -20.10
C LYS A 72 12.32 -27.37 -19.77
N LYS A 73 12.69 -27.46 -18.49
CA LYS A 73 13.84 -28.27 -18.03
C LYS A 73 13.69 -29.77 -18.21
N LEU A 74 12.45 -30.28 -18.25
CA LEU A 74 12.17 -31.71 -18.47
C LEU A 74 12.13 -32.06 -19.96
N ALA A 75 11.97 -31.06 -20.84
CA ALA A 75 11.94 -31.22 -22.28
C ALA A 75 13.31 -30.97 -22.94
N GLU A 76 14.26 -30.39 -22.20
CA GLU A 76 15.71 -30.41 -22.48
C GLU A 76 16.34 -31.69 -21.92
#